data_AF-K9UE27-F1
#
_entry.id   AF-K9UE27-F1
#
_cell.length_a   1.000
_cell.length_b   1.000
_cell.length_c   1.000
_cell.angle_alpha   90.00
_cell.angle_beta   90.00
_cell.angle_gamma   90.00
#
_symmetry.space_group_name_H-M   'P 1'
#
loop_
_entity.id
_entity.type
_entity.pdbx_description
1 polymer ?
#
loop_
_entity_poly.entity_id
_entity_poly.type
_entity_poly.pdbx_seq_one_letter_code
_entity_poly.pdbx_strand_id
1 'polypeptide(L)'
;MTTSAAVRQKLVEALSLDLVGPDATADYHYQDEIISQSPSKWYLTGFLVPYEASVQDRSGDTADEGLEIDAPTSKSSEDENTPETASARKALFPSSIGLSFLISDKTTSLDLEVYWGDYQPLKPDGIENKAKTDRWQRQRQLQRLTVTINDSTKPVTLDVPHSDGLKLAISNRPVNGTTKLPAGTRAISIFLINHRCPKPDEEKDTGYIFQSHLTIHNRDGFIPRPDLRDRQIEDDDERIADLQYRDDYEFACGHNVSALVQRQD
;
A
#
# COMPACT_ATOMS: atom_id res chain seq x y z
N MET A 1 9.94 -33.36 9.41
CA MET A 1 9.97 -33.29 7.93
C MET A 1 9.35 -31.96 7.51
N THR A 2 10.01 -31.18 6.68
CA THR A 2 9.48 -29.91 6.16
C THR A 2 8.38 -30.21 5.14
N THR A 3 7.18 -29.65 5.32
CA THR A 3 6.05 -29.86 4.39
C THR A 3 6.19 -28.97 3.16
N SER A 4 5.51 -29.32 2.07
CA SER A 4 5.44 -28.45 0.87
C SER A 4 4.91 -27.05 1.18
N ALA A 5 3.90 -26.95 2.06
CA ALA A 5 3.38 -25.67 2.53
C ALA A 5 4.45 -24.83 3.25
N ALA A 6 5.24 -25.44 4.14
CA ALA A 6 6.33 -24.75 4.83
C ALA A 6 7.44 -24.28 3.87
N VAL A 7 7.73 -25.03 2.81
CA VAL A 7 8.69 -24.60 1.78
C VAL A 7 8.14 -23.41 0.99
N ARG A 8 6.87 -23.46 0.56
CA ARG A 8 6.24 -22.34 -0.16
C ARG A 8 6.22 -21.07 0.67
N GLN A 9 5.87 -21.18 1.95
CA GLN A 9 5.84 -20.05 2.87
C GLN A 9 7.22 -19.38 2.98
N LYS A 10 8.29 -20.17 3.13
CA LYS A 10 9.67 -19.64 3.15
C LYS A 10 10.07 -18.94 1.85
N LEU A 11 9.62 -19.45 0.70
CA LEU A 11 9.89 -18.80 -0.59
C LEU A 11 9.17 -17.46 -0.69
N VAL A 12 7.92 -17.38 -0.23
CA VAL A 12 7.16 -16.13 -0.18
C VAL A 12 7.85 -15.12 0.75
N GLU A 13 8.23 -15.53 1.95
CA GLU A 13 8.95 -14.67 2.91
C GLU A 13 10.27 -14.14 2.33
N ALA A 14 11.07 -15.00 1.71
CA ALA A 14 12.33 -14.60 1.08
C ALA A 14 12.12 -13.60 -0.07
N LEU A 15 11.12 -13.85 -0.93
CA LEU A 15 10.79 -12.94 -2.04
C LEU A 15 10.21 -11.61 -1.54
N SER A 16 9.37 -11.63 -0.51
CA SER A 16 8.84 -10.41 0.11
C SER A 16 9.97 -9.56 0.70
N LEU A 17 10.90 -10.17 1.43
CA LEU A 17 12.04 -9.48 2.00
C LEU A 17 12.96 -8.87 0.92
N ASP A 18 13.19 -9.58 -0.20
CA ASP A 18 14.05 -9.11 -1.29
C ASP A 18 13.38 -7.99 -2.12
N LEU A 19 12.10 -8.14 -2.45
CA LEU A 19 11.40 -7.22 -3.36
C LEU A 19 10.81 -5.98 -2.66
N VAL A 20 10.26 -6.17 -1.47
CA VAL A 20 9.52 -5.14 -0.70
C VAL A 20 10.37 -4.61 0.44
N GLY A 21 11.14 -5.49 1.09
CA GLY A 21 11.90 -5.20 2.28
C GLY A 21 11.28 -5.73 3.55
N PRO A 22 11.90 -5.45 4.71
CA PRO A 22 11.54 -6.06 5.98
C PRO A 22 10.14 -5.65 6.44
N ASP A 23 9.39 -6.63 6.94
CA ASP A 23 8.07 -6.37 7.50
C ASP A 23 8.16 -5.53 8.78
N ALA A 24 7.25 -4.56 8.85
CA ALA A 24 7.15 -3.61 9.93
C ALA A 24 7.02 -4.23 11.33
N THR A 25 6.33 -5.36 11.40
CA THR A 25 5.81 -5.97 12.62
C THR A 25 6.49 -7.29 12.96
N ALA A 26 7.02 -8.01 11.97
CA ALA A 26 7.63 -9.33 12.16
C ALA A 26 9.16 -9.30 12.16
N ASP A 27 9.78 -8.42 11.37
CA ASP A 27 11.20 -8.51 11.00
C ASP A 27 12.10 -7.63 11.88
N TYR A 28 12.05 -7.86 13.20
CA TYR A 28 12.81 -7.06 14.18
C TYR A 28 14.34 -7.05 14.00
N HIS A 29 14.89 -8.02 13.26
CA HIS A 29 16.34 -8.10 13.04
C HIS A 29 16.83 -7.08 12.00
N TYR A 30 15.93 -6.56 11.16
CA TYR A 30 16.24 -5.63 10.08
C TYR A 30 15.87 -4.18 10.42
N GLN A 31 15.58 -3.88 11.70
CA GLN A 31 15.11 -2.54 12.09
C GLN A 31 16.15 -1.45 11.85
N ASP A 32 17.41 -1.78 12.09
CA ASP A 32 18.58 -0.91 11.91
C ASP A 32 19.49 -1.41 10.79
N GLU A 33 18.92 -2.08 9.77
CA GLU A 33 19.71 -2.63 8.67
C GLU A 33 20.51 -1.55 7.95
N ILE A 34 21.64 -1.97 7.39
CA ILE A 34 22.46 -1.11 6.55
C ILE A 34 22.61 -1.75 5.18
N ILE A 35 22.05 -1.09 4.17
CA ILE A 35 22.11 -1.53 2.78
C ILE A 35 23.22 -0.79 2.03
N SER A 36 23.66 -1.37 0.92
CA SER A 36 24.84 -0.88 0.16
C SER A 36 24.49 -0.05 -1.09
N GLN A 37 23.21 0.29 -1.26
CA GLN A 37 22.71 1.10 -2.37
C GLN A 37 21.57 1.99 -1.87
N SER A 38 21.11 2.93 -2.70
CA SER A 38 19.96 3.75 -2.37
C SER A 38 18.72 2.84 -2.19
N PRO A 39 17.90 3.05 -1.15
CA PRO A 39 16.78 2.14 -0.84
C PRO A 39 15.78 1.96 -1.99
N SER A 40 15.53 2.98 -2.83
CA SER A 40 14.67 2.86 -4.01
C SER A 40 15.25 2.01 -5.15
N LYS A 41 16.56 1.73 -5.10
CA LYS A 41 17.25 0.78 -5.99
C LYS A 41 17.41 -0.59 -5.36
N TRP A 42 17.47 -0.64 -4.04
CA TRP A 42 17.56 -1.88 -3.27
C TRP A 42 16.22 -2.61 -3.22
N TYR A 43 15.11 -1.89 -3.02
CA TYR A 43 13.75 -2.42 -3.02
C TYR A 43 13.01 -1.99 -4.28
N LEU A 44 12.36 -2.95 -4.96
CA LEU A 44 11.63 -2.66 -6.20
C LEU A 44 10.24 -2.06 -5.94
N THR A 45 9.69 -2.28 -4.74
CA THR A 45 8.38 -1.75 -4.34
C THR A 45 8.31 -1.60 -2.82
N GLY A 46 7.12 -1.29 -2.30
CA GLY A 46 6.90 -1.14 -0.86
C GLY A 46 7.22 0.24 -0.31
N PHE A 47 7.40 1.25 -1.15
CA PHE A 47 7.67 2.62 -0.72
C PHE A 47 6.70 3.63 -1.30
N LEU A 48 6.52 4.76 -0.61
CA LEU A 48 5.70 5.88 -1.04
C LEU A 48 6.57 7.09 -1.34
N VAL A 49 6.46 7.59 -2.57
CA VAL A 49 7.13 8.81 -3.01
C VAL A 49 6.33 10.05 -2.58
N PRO A 50 6.98 11.20 -2.32
CA PRO A 50 6.28 12.45 -2.05
C PRO A 50 5.17 12.74 -3.06
N TYR A 51 4.01 13.19 -2.58
CA TYR A 51 2.84 13.47 -3.40
C TYR A 51 3.13 14.52 -4.49
N GLU A 52 3.97 15.50 -4.18
CA GLU A 52 4.40 16.57 -5.09
C GLU A 52 5.68 16.23 -5.86
N ALA A 53 6.18 14.98 -5.80
CA ALA A 53 7.35 14.56 -6.55
C ALA A 53 7.13 14.71 -8.07
N SER A 54 8.21 15.00 -8.79
CA SER A 54 8.17 15.16 -10.24
C SER A 54 7.76 13.85 -10.94
N VAL A 55 7.24 13.94 -12.17
CA VAL A 55 6.87 12.73 -12.93
C VAL A 55 8.08 11.80 -13.15
N GLN A 56 9.29 12.36 -13.29
CA GLN A 56 10.54 11.60 -13.42
C GLN A 56 10.83 10.79 -12.15
N ASP A 57 10.73 11.40 -10.97
CA ASP A 57 10.93 10.72 -9.69
C ASP A 57 9.85 9.66 -9.44
N ARG A 58 8.63 9.92 -9.90
CA ARG A 58 7.51 8.99 -9.76
C ARG A 58 7.57 7.85 -10.76
N SER A 59 8.24 7.95 -11.90
CA SER A 59 8.33 6.83 -12.86
C SER A 59 9.49 5.88 -12.59
N GLY A 60 10.49 6.30 -11.80
CA GLY A 60 11.71 5.51 -11.57
C GLY A 60 12.67 5.50 -12.76
N ASP A 61 13.92 5.14 -12.49
CA ASP A 61 15.03 5.20 -13.47
C ASP A 61 14.84 4.19 -14.63
N THR A 62 14.07 3.11 -14.44
CA THR A 62 13.84 2.03 -15.44
C THR A 62 12.59 2.22 -16.30
N ALA A 63 11.71 3.18 -16.00
CA ALA A 63 10.50 3.40 -16.80
C ALA A 63 10.75 4.04 -18.18
N ASP A 64 12.00 4.41 -18.48
CA ASP A 64 12.43 4.81 -19.82
C ASP A 64 12.97 3.63 -20.65
N GLU A 65 13.25 2.49 -20.01
CA GLU A 65 13.45 1.21 -20.70
C GLU A 65 12.08 0.63 -21.05
N GLY A 66 11.35 1.30 -21.94
CA GLY A 66 10.27 0.66 -22.65
C GLY A 66 10.80 -0.66 -23.21
N LEU A 67 10.10 -1.77 -22.94
CA LEU A 67 10.28 -2.99 -23.70
C LEU A 67 10.00 -2.63 -25.16
N GLU A 68 11.04 -2.26 -25.91
CA GLU A 68 11.06 -2.35 -27.36
C GLU A 68 10.95 -3.84 -27.66
N ILE A 69 9.70 -4.32 -27.68
CA ILE A 69 9.37 -5.55 -28.36
C ILE A 69 9.68 -5.25 -29.82
N ASP A 70 10.86 -5.67 -30.25
CA ASP A 70 11.32 -5.66 -31.63
C ASP A 70 10.26 -6.40 -32.47
N ALA A 71 9.34 -5.65 -33.06
CA ALA A 71 8.36 -6.20 -33.97
C ALA A 71 9.13 -6.75 -35.18
N PRO A 72 8.98 -8.05 -35.53
CA PRO A 72 9.68 -8.60 -36.67
C PRO A 72 9.23 -7.85 -37.93
N THR A 73 10.20 -7.23 -38.62
CA THR A 73 9.99 -6.56 -39.90
C THR A 73 9.62 -7.59 -40.96
N SER A 74 8.34 -7.93 -41.04
CA SER A 74 7.77 -8.64 -42.18
C SER A 74 6.85 -7.68 -42.94
N LYS A 75 7.36 -7.15 -44.05
CA LYS A 75 6.51 -6.65 -45.12
C LYS A 75 5.80 -7.87 -45.71
N SER A 76 4.49 -8.02 -45.52
CA SER A 76 3.57 -8.54 -46.54
C SER A 76 2.12 -8.57 -46.05
N SER A 77 1.27 -8.00 -46.90
CA SER A 77 -0.17 -8.25 -47.09
C SER A 77 -1.16 -7.50 -46.20
N GLU A 78 -2.01 -6.75 -46.91
CA GLU A 78 -3.18 -5.99 -46.49
C GLU A 78 -4.28 -6.92 -45.95
N ASP A 79 -4.51 -6.92 -44.64
CA ASP A 79 -5.80 -7.11 -43.94
C ASP A 79 -5.54 -7.52 -42.48
N GLU A 80 -5.25 -6.54 -41.62
CA GLU A 80 -5.43 -6.71 -40.18
C GLU A 80 -5.52 -5.32 -39.55
N ASN A 81 -6.62 -5.03 -38.84
CA ASN A 81 -6.68 -3.88 -37.95
C ASN A 81 -5.53 -4.03 -36.94
N THR A 82 -4.45 -3.27 -37.11
CA THR A 82 -3.41 -3.12 -36.09
C THR A 82 -4.12 -2.78 -34.78
N PRO A 83 -4.03 -3.62 -33.73
CA PRO A 83 -4.59 -3.24 -32.44
C PRO A 83 -3.93 -1.92 -32.02
N GLU A 84 -4.74 -0.94 -31.62
CA GLU A 84 -4.22 0.32 -31.08
C GLU A 84 -3.16 -0.03 -30.04
N THR A 85 -1.92 0.42 -30.26
CA THR A 85 -0.82 0.22 -29.34
C THR A 85 -1.29 0.69 -27.98
N ALA A 86 -1.60 -0.23 -27.07
CA ALA A 86 -2.00 0.10 -25.73
C ALA A 86 -0.87 0.95 -25.16
N SER A 87 -1.12 2.25 -25.06
CA SER A 87 -0.14 3.22 -24.61
C SER A 87 0.35 2.73 -23.26
N ALA A 88 1.59 2.23 -23.21
CA ALA A 88 2.21 1.71 -22.01
C ALA A 88 2.39 2.92 -21.07
N ARG A 89 1.32 3.24 -20.32
CA ARG A 89 1.35 4.34 -19.37
C ARG A 89 2.44 3.98 -18.36
N LYS A 90 3.46 4.84 -18.26
CA LYS A 90 4.52 4.73 -17.26
C LYS A 90 3.86 4.50 -15.90
N ALA A 91 4.12 3.35 -15.29
CA ALA A 91 3.59 3.03 -13.97
C ALA A 91 4.26 3.96 -12.97
N LEU A 92 3.48 4.86 -12.37
CA LEU A 92 3.99 5.80 -11.39
C LEU A 92 3.99 5.15 -10.00
N PHE A 93 5.08 5.31 -9.27
CA PHE A 93 5.18 4.96 -7.87
C PHE A 93 4.06 5.64 -7.06
N PRO A 94 3.46 4.90 -6.11
CA PRO A 94 2.37 5.42 -5.30
C PRO A 94 2.88 6.46 -4.32
N SER A 95 2.04 7.45 -4.02
CA SER A 95 2.26 8.42 -2.93
C SER A 95 1.36 8.16 -1.73
N SER A 96 0.49 7.15 -1.82
CA SER A 96 -0.46 6.80 -0.78
C SER A 96 -0.86 5.33 -0.81
N ILE A 97 -1.20 4.83 0.36
CA ILE A 97 -1.91 3.56 0.58
C ILE A 97 -3.14 3.83 1.42
N GLY A 98 -4.17 2.99 1.31
CA GLY A 98 -5.36 3.16 2.13
C GLY A 98 -6.16 1.90 2.36
N LEU A 99 -7.05 1.99 3.33
CA LEU A 99 -8.00 0.95 3.68
C LEU A 99 -9.42 1.52 3.67
N SER A 100 -10.34 0.79 3.06
CA SER A 100 -11.78 1.03 3.15
C SER A 100 -12.46 -0.11 3.87
N PHE A 101 -13.33 0.20 4.82
CA PHE A 101 -14.04 -0.78 5.65
C PHE A 101 -15.36 -0.21 6.15
N LEU A 102 -16.21 -1.07 6.68
CA LEU A 102 -17.50 -0.69 7.26
C LEU A 102 -17.45 -0.75 8.78
N ILE A 103 -18.07 0.23 9.43
CA ILE A 103 -18.23 0.29 10.89
C ILE A 103 -19.70 0.48 11.27
N SER A 104 -20.04 0.12 12.51
CA SER A 104 -21.35 0.38 13.08
C SER A 104 -21.53 1.84 13.47
N ASP A 105 -22.77 2.24 13.73
CA ASP A 105 -23.14 3.56 14.28
C ASP A 105 -22.65 3.78 15.72
N LYS A 106 -22.29 2.70 16.43
CA LYS A 106 -21.73 2.75 17.80
C LYS A 106 -20.26 3.17 17.83
N THR A 107 -19.56 3.01 16.71
CA THR A 107 -18.12 3.30 16.62
C THR A 107 -17.88 4.80 16.56
N THR A 108 -17.40 5.34 17.68
CA THR A 108 -17.10 6.77 17.86
C THR A 108 -15.62 7.10 17.73
N SER A 109 -14.74 6.11 17.76
CA SER A 109 -13.30 6.28 17.61
C SER A 109 -12.62 5.05 17.02
N LEU A 110 -11.53 5.27 16.29
CA LEU A 110 -10.64 4.22 15.80
C LEU A 110 -9.22 4.46 16.31
N ASP A 111 -8.55 3.40 16.74
CA ASP A 111 -7.14 3.44 17.13
C ASP A 111 -6.29 2.99 15.94
N LEU A 112 -5.37 3.84 15.50
CA LEU A 112 -4.53 3.63 14.32
C LEU A 112 -3.08 3.45 14.73
N GLU A 113 -2.39 2.53 14.07
CA GLU A 113 -0.94 2.44 14.09
C GLU A 113 -0.40 2.65 12.67
N VAL A 114 0.53 3.60 12.53
CA VAL A 114 1.20 3.91 11.26
C VAL A 114 2.67 3.60 11.43
N TYR A 115 3.17 2.68 10.63
CA TYR A 115 4.57 2.32 10.58
C TYR A 115 5.18 2.71 9.23
N TRP A 116 6.45 3.11 9.25
CA TRP A 116 7.28 3.21 8.06
C TRP A 116 8.76 3.10 8.42
N GLY A 117 9.61 2.86 7.43
CA GLY A 117 11.06 2.97 7.49
C GLY A 117 11.53 4.24 6.80
N ASP A 118 12.34 5.03 7.50
CA ASP A 118 13.14 6.09 6.92
C ASP A 118 14.55 5.57 6.66
N TYR A 119 15.18 5.96 5.56
CA TYR A 119 16.59 5.63 5.31
C TYR A 119 17.42 6.90 5.23
N GLN A 120 18.54 6.89 5.93
CA GLN A 120 19.48 8.00 5.94
C GLN A 120 20.83 7.55 5.39
N PRO A 121 21.48 8.37 4.54
CA PRO A 121 22.80 8.07 4.03
C PRO A 121 23.82 8.11 5.17
N LEU A 122 24.59 7.03 5.35
CA LEU A 122 25.68 6.96 6.31
C LEU A 122 26.90 7.68 5.74
N LYS A 123 27.23 8.84 6.30
CA LYS A 123 28.47 9.54 5.95
C LYS A 123 29.67 8.70 6.43
N PRO A 124 30.67 8.42 5.58
CA PRO A 124 31.86 7.72 6.03
C PRO A 124 32.60 8.56 7.09
N ASP A 125 33.00 7.93 8.19
CA ASP A 125 33.80 8.58 9.22
C ASP A 125 35.17 9.00 8.65
N GLY A 126 35.39 10.31 8.52
CA GLY A 126 36.73 10.91 8.53
C GLY A 126 37.60 10.77 7.27
N ILE A 127 37.06 10.43 6.10
CA ILE A 127 37.83 10.49 4.84
C ILE A 127 37.15 11.48 3.88
N GLU A 128 37.82 12.60 3.62
CA GLU A 128 37.46 13.65 2.64
C GLU A 128 37.50 13.17 1.16
N ASN A 129 37.17 11.92 0.89
CA ASN A 129 36.91 11.48 -0.46
C ASN A 129 35.42 11.57 -0.73
N LYS A 130 35.04 12.37 -1.73
CA LYS A 130 33.70 12.47 -2.34
C LYS A 130 33.25 11.13 -2.99
N ALA A 131 33.54 9.99 -2.37
CA ALA A 131 32.91 8.75 -2.74
C ALA A 131 31.41 8.89 -2.42
N LYS A 132 30.55 8.54 -3.36
CA LYS A 132 29.09 8.49 -3.14
C LYS A 132 28.83 7.71 -1.85
N THR A 133 27.85 8.17 -1.07
CA THR A 133 27.40 7.44 0.10
C THR A 133 26.77 6.13 -0.36
N ASP A 134 27.57 5.07 -0.40
CA ASP A 134 27.15 3.73 -0.80
C ASP A 134 26.50 2.97 0.36
N ARG A 135 26.20 3.62 1.50
CA ARG A 135 25.57 2.94 2.64
C ARG A 135 24.42 3.74 3.20
N TRP A 136 23.31 3.06 3.43
CA TRP A 136 22.08 3.67 3.95
C TRP A 136 21.62 2.91 5.17
N GLN A 137 21.37 3.63 6.26
CA GLN A 137 20.88 3.05 7.50
C GLN A 137 19.37 3.26 7.59
N ARG A 138 18.66 2.18 7.87
CA ARG A 138 17.23 2.20 8.17
C ARG A 138 16.97 2.74 9.57
N GLN A 139 15.90 3.51 9.70
CA GLN A 139 15.33 4.00 10.94
C GLN A 139 13.85 3.67 10.95
N ARG A 140 13.45 2.73 11.81
CA ARG A 140 12.04 2.42 12.01
C ARG A 140 11.31 3.59 12.66
N GLN A 141 10.11 3.87 12.15
CA GLN A 141 9.14 4.77 12.77
C GLN A 141 7.83 4.05 13.07
N LEU A 142 7.20 4.41 14.19
CA LEU A 142 5.86 3.96 14.57
C LEU A 142 5.13 5.11 15.26
N GLN A 143 3.94 5.44 14.77
CA GLN A 143 3.06 6.42 15.39
C GLN A 143 1.70 5.84 15.67
N ARG A 144 1.16 6.18 16.84
CA ARG A 144 -0.17 5.77 17.27
C ARG A 144 -1.08 6.98 17.34
N LEU A 145 -2.25 6.89 16.74
CA LEU A 145 -3.22 7.98 16.69
C LEU A 145 -4.61 7.44 17.01
N THR A 146 -5.41 8.22 17.73
CA THR A 146 -6.84 7.94 17.88
C THR A 146 -7.61 8.94 17.03
N VAL A 147 -8.47 8.42 16.15
CA VAL A 147 -9.31 9.21 15.25
C VAL A 147 -10.74 9.18 15.76
N THR A 148 -11.31 10.34 16.08
CA THR A 148 -12.75 10.44 16.41
C THR A 148 -13.59 10.38 15.15
N ILE A 149 -14.60 9.52 15.13
CA ILE A 149 -15.56 9.37 14.05
C ILE A 149 -16.77 10.25 14.35
N ASN A 150 -16.81 11.41 13.71
CA ASN A 150 -17.92 12.36 13.82
C ASN A 150 -18.95 12.14 12.71
N ASP A 151 -20.17 12.63 12.87
CA ASP A 151 -21.26 12.58 11.87
C ASP A 151 -21.04 13.44 10.62
N SER A 152 -19.90 14.11 10.52
CA SER A 152 -19.52 14.86 9.33
C SER A 152 -19.18 13.92 8.17
N THR A 153 -19.71 14.23 6.99
CA THR A 153 -19.35 13.59 5.73
C THR A 153 -18.17 14.25 5.01
N LYS A 154 -17.73 15.42 5.49
CA LYS A 154 -16.57 16.11 4.94
C LYS A 154 -15.31 15.32 5.28
N PRO A 155 -14.43 15.03 4.29
CA PRO A 155 -13.14 14.43 4.57
C PRO A 155 -12.32 15.29 5.53
N VAL A 156 -11.58 14.63 6.41
CA VAL A 156 -10.67 15.26 7.37
C VAL A 156 -9.26 14.78 7.08
N THR A 157 -8.30 15.69 7.15
CA THR A 157 -6.88 15.36 7.07
C THR A 157 -6.23 15.60 8.42
N LEU A 158 -5.49 14.61 8.91
CA LEU A 158 -4.71 14.69 10.15
C LEU A 158 -3.22 14.54 9.81
N ASP A 159 -2.37 15.31 10.48
CA ASP A 159 -0.92 15.13 10.36
C ASP A 159 -0.48 13.94 11.22
N VAL A 160 0.40 13.09 10.68
CA VAL A 160 1.06 12.03 11.46
C VAL A 160 2.21 12.68 12.23
N PRO A 161 2.25 12.58 13.58
CA PRO A 161 3.31 13.19 14.38
C PRO A 161 4.71 12.71 13.97
N HIS A 162 5.72 13.56 14.10
CA HIS A 162 7.13 13.22 13.90
C HIS A 162 7.44 12.53 12.55
N SER A 163 6.67 12.84 11.51
CA SER A 163 6.73 12.14 10.22
C SER A 163 7.33 12.96 9.08
N ASP A 164 7.70 14.21 9.34
CA ASP A 164 8.19 15.19 8.35
C ASP A 164 7.19 15.50 7.21
N GLY A 165 5.91 15.17 7.38
CA GLY A 165 4.87 15.50 6.41
C GLY A 165 4.00 14.34 5.96
N LEU A 166 3.93 13.21 6.68
CA LEU A 166 2.90 12.21 6.40
C LEU A 166 1.54 12.67 6.91
N LYS A 167 0.49 12.36 6.15
CA LYS A 167 -0.89 12.73 6.47
C LYS A 167 -1.83 11.55 6.38
N LEU A 168 -2.86 11.55 7.23
CA LEU A 168 -3.99 10.64 7.18
C LEU A 168 -5.21 11.36 6.64
N ALA A 169 -5.66 10.99 5.44
CA ALA A 169 -6.91 11.47 4.87
C ALA A 169 -8.03 10.48 5.20
N ILE A 170 -9.06 10.95 5.91
CA ILE A 170 -10.16 10.13 6.43
C ILE A 170 -11.46 10.60 5.81
N SER A 171 -12.20 9.69 5.19
CA SER A 171 -13.52 9.96 4.61
C SER A 171 -14.61 9.22 5.35
N ASN A 172 -15.59 10.02 5.79
CA ASN A 172 -16.84 9.69 6.48
C ASN A 172 -18.06 9.51 5.56
N ARG A 173 -18.61 8.31 5.26
CA ARG A 173 -19.84 8.23 4.45
C ARG A 173 -20.92 7.33 5.06
N PRO A 174 -22.16 7.81 5.27
CA PRO A 174 -23.27 6.95 5.63
C PRO A 174 -23.61 6.00 4.46
N VAL A 175 -23.95 4.76 4.77
CA VAL A 175 -24.40 3.78 3.77
C VAL A 175 -25.93 3.72 3.81
N ASN A 176 -26.57 4.18 2.74
CA ASN A 176 -28.03 4.21 2.61
C ASN A 176 -28.51 3.14 1.61
N GLY A 177 -29.72 2.62 1.81
CA GLY A 177 -30.43 1.84 0.77
C GLY A 177 -29.93 0.40 0.54
N THR A 178 -29.18 -0.17 1.49
CA THR A 178 -28.76 -1.58 1.42
C THR A 178 -29.50 -2.37 2.50
N THR A 179 -30.39 -3.29 2.09
CA THR A 179 -31.21 -4.11 3.02
C THR A 179 -30.40 -5.12 3.82
N LYS A 180 -29.18 -5.43 3.38
CA LYS A 180 -28.28 -6.42 3.99
C LYS A 180 -27.33 -5.86 5.06
N LEU A 181 -27.38 -4.55 5.33
CA LEU A 181 -26.49 -3.91 6.31
C LEU A 181 -27.28 -3.44 7.54
N PRO A 182 -26.70 -3.52 8.74
CA PRO A 182 -27.30 -2.91 9.93
C PRO A 182 -27.58 -1.43 9.70
N ALA A 183 -28.71 -0.95 10.25
CA ALA A 183 -29.04 0.46 10.20
C ALA A 183 -27.92 1.30 10.84
N GLY A 184 -27.63 2.46 10.25
CA GLY A 184 -26.56 3.34 10.73
C GLY A 184 -25.13 2.92 10.32
N THR A 185 -24.96 1.88 9.49
CA THR A 185 -23.65 1.49 8.96
C THR A 185 -22.97 2.65 8.21
N ARG A 186 -21.67 2.82 8.46
CA ARG A 186 -20.84 3.87 7.85
C ARG A 186 -19.67 3.24 7.09
N ALA A 187 -19.40 3.76 5.90
CA ALA A 187 -18.22 3.43 5.13
C ALA A 187 -17.11 4.42 5.48
N ILE A 188 -16.00 3.89 6.01
CA ILE A 188 -14.79 4.65 6.31
C ILE A 188 -13.77 4.36 5.21
N SER A 189 -13.00 5.37 4.82
CA SER A 189 -11.74 5.14 4.11
C SER A 189 -10.65 6.01 4.69
N ILE A 190 -9.52 5.39 5.03
CA ILE A 190 -8.35 6.05 5.61
C ILE A 190 -7.17 5.82 4.68
N PHE A 191 -6.53 6.91 4.26
CA PHE A 191 -5.34 6.90 3.41
C PHE A 191 -4.16 7.50 4.14
N LEU A 192 -3.04 6.78 4.19
CA LEU A 192 -1.73 7.33 4.51
C LEU A 192 -1.15 7.94 3.24
N ILE A 193 -0.78 9.21 3.29
CA ILE A 193 -0.26 9.97 2.15
C ILE A 193 1.10 10.55 2.52
N ASN A 194 2.09 10.36 1.65
CA ASN A 194 3.38 11.01 1.79
C ASN A 194 3.32 12.45 1.26
N HIS A 195 3.17 13.43 2.16
CA HIS A 195 3.21 14.86 1.84
C HIS A 195 4.55 15.51 2.24
N ARG A 196 5.63 14.73 2.41
CA ARG A 196 6.97 15.28 2.59
C ARG A 196 7.36 16.15 1.40
N CYS A 197 8.18 17.18 1.62
CA CYS A 197 8.72 17.96 0.52
C CYS A 197 9.66 17.07 -0.33
N PRO A 198 9.50 17.04 -1.67
CA PRO A 198 10.44 16.37 -2.55
C PRO A 198 11.87 16.86 -2.30
N LYS A 199 12.82 15.93 -2.28
CA LYS A 199 14.24 16.21 -2.07
C LYS A 199 14.98 16.20 -3.41
N PRO A 200 16.16 16.85 -3.52
CA PRO A 200 17.00 16.77 -4.71
C PRO A 200 17.38 15.31 -5.04
N ASP A 201 17.69 15.01 -6.29
CA ASP A 201 17.92 13.63 -6.79
C ASP A 201 18.95 12.84 -5.96
N GLU A 202 20.00 13.50 -5.47
CA GLU A 202 21.06 12.90 -4.64
C GLU A 202 20.56 12.39 -3.26
N GLU A 203 19.48 12.99 -2.75
CA GLU A 203 18.89 12.70 -1.44
C GLU A 203 17.41 12.30 -1.56
N LYS A 204 16.92 11.99 -2.78
CA LYS A 204 15.49 11.77 -3.03
C LYS A 204 14.86 10.72 -2.12
N ASP A 205 15.60 9.64 -1.88
CA ASP A 205 15.18 8.52 -1.03
C ASP A 205 14.98 8.94 0.44
N THR A 206 15.60 10.03 0.91
CA THR A 206 15.34 10.55 2.26
C THR A 206 13.94 11.16 2.41
N GLY A 207 13.32 11.58 1.30
CA GLY A 207 11.94 12.06 1.24
C GLY A 207 10.92 10.95 1.06
N TYR A 208 11.35 9.74 0.74
CA TYR A 208 10.47 8.58 0.56
C TYR A 208 10.19 7.95 1.93
N ILE A 209 9.15 7.13 1.99
CA ILE A 209 8.90 6.26 3.14
C ILE A 209 8.82 4.82 2.67
N PHE A 210 9.46 3.91 3.38
CA PHE A 210 9.63 2.53 2.97
C PHE A 210 8.86 1.58 3.88
N GLN A 211 8.41 0.45 3.32
CA GLN A 211 7.63 -0.61 3.97
C GLN A 211 6.51 -0.07 4.88
N SER A 212 5.76 0.91 4.37
CA SER A 212 4.71 1.57 5.15
C SER A 212 3.56 0.60 5.46
N HIS A 213 3.09 0.61 6.70
CA HIS A 213 2.01 -0.26 7.17
C HIS A 213 0.98 0.56 7.97
N LEU A 214 -0.30 0.31 7.72
CA LEU A 214 -1.42 0.98 8.39
C LEU A 214 -2.30 -0.06 9.08
N THR A 215 -2.28 -0.08 10.41
CA THR A 215 -3.15 -0.93 11.24
C THR A 215 -4.29 -0.09 11.78
N ILE A 216 -5.51 -0.64 11.73
CA ILE A 216 -6.71 0.01 12.25
C ILE A 216 -7.36 -0.94 13.24
N HIS A 217 -7.47 -0.51 14.48
CA HIS A 217 -8.14 -1.23 15.55
C HIS A 217 -9.52 -0.62 15.77
N ASN A 218 -10.55 -1.46 15.70
CA ASN A 218 -11.91 -1.11 16.06
C ASN A 218 -12.42 -2.04 17.16
N ARG A 219 -12.74 -1.49 18.34
CA ARG A 219 -13.22 -2.26 19.49
C ARG A 219 -14.63 -2.82 19.28
N ASP A 220 -15.44 -2.15 18.46
CA ASP A 220 -16.81 -2.61 18.15
C ASP A 220 -16.85 -3.63 17.01
N GLY A 221 -15.69 -3.94 16.42
CA GLY A 221 -15.55 -4.83 15.26
C GLY A 221 -15.88 -4.16 13.92
N PHE A 222 -15.48 -4.81 12.84
CA PHE A 222 -15.78 -4.37 11.47
C PHE A 222 -17.04 -5.05 10.96
N ILE A 223 -17.83 -4.33 10.16
CA ILE A 223 -19.01 -4.90 9.50
C ILE A 223 -18.55 -5.55 8.19
N PRO A 224 -18.91 -6.82 7.91
CA PRO A 224 -18.58 -7.43 6.64
C PRO A 224 -19.38 -6.77 5.51
N ARG A 225 -18.73 -6.56 4.37
CA ARG A 225 -19.39 -6.05 3.18
C ARG A 225 -20.37 -7.11 2.66
N PRO A 226 -21.63 -6.74 2.38
CA PRO A 226 -22.56 -7.69 1.80
C PRO A 226 -22.16 -7.97 0.35
N ASP A 227 -22.34 -9.21 -0.09
CA ASP A 227 -22.36 -9.45 -1.53
C ASP A 227 -23.63 -8.81 -2.12
N LEU A 228 -23.41 -7.90 -3.08
CA LEU A 228 -24.46 -7.17 -3.77
C LEU A 228 -24.86 -7.85 -5.10
N ARG A 229 -24.18 -8.93 -5.47
CA ARG A 229 -24.46 -9.74 -6.66
C ARG A 229 -25.80 -10.47 -6.55
N ASP A 230 -26.31 -10.71 -5.34
CA ASP A 230 -27.64 -11.32 -5.09
C ASP A 230 -28.85 -10.64 -5.74
N ARG A 231 -28.70 -9.45 -6.34
CA ARG A 231 -29.84 -8.72 -6.88
C ARG A 231 -30.45 -9.36 -8.13
N GLN A 232 -29.79 -10.32 -8.78
CA GLN A 232 -30.32 -11.02 -9.97
C GLN A 232 -29.84 -12.48 -10.11
N ILE A 233 -29.92 -13.29 -9.04
CA ILE A 233 -29.48 -14.70 -9.14
C ILE A 233 -30.58 -15.55 -9.81
N GLU A 234 -30.53 -15.67 -11.13
CA GLU A 234 -31.12 -16.81 -11.87
C GLU A 234 -30.04 -17.87 -12.23
N ASP A 235 -28.76 -17.60 -11.95
CA ASP A 235 -27.64 -18.48 -12.28
C ASP A 235 -27.35 -19.49 -11.16
N ASP A 236 -27.37 -20.79 -11.47
CA ASP A 236 -27.10 -21.86 -10.52
C ASP A 236 -25.63 -21.86 -10.04
N ASP A 237 -24.68 -21.41 -10.86
CA ASP A 237 -23.26 -21.36 -10.47
C ASP A 237 -23.01 -20.28 -9.40
N GLU A 238 -23.68 -19.12 -9.51
CA GLU A 238 -23.61 -18.07 -8.48
C GLU A 238 -24.19 -18.55 -7.13
N ARG A 239 -25.27 -19.35 -7.15
CA ARG A 239 -25.86 -19.92 -5.93
C ARG A 239 -24.95 -20.94 -5.26
N ILE A 240 -24.21 -21.73 -6.06
CA ILE A 240 -23.23 -22.68 -5.55
C ILE A 240 -22.05 -21.91 -4.94
N ALA A 241 -21.58 -20.84 -5.60
CA ALA A 241 -20.53 -19.97 -5.06
C ALA A 241 -20.96 -19.34 -3.72
N ASP A 242 -22.17 -18.77 -3.64
CA ASP A 242 -22.70 -18.21 -2.39
C ASP A 242 -22.72 -19.26 -1.27
N LEU A 243 -23.12 -20.50 -1.56
CA LEU A 243 -23.13 -21.57 -0.57
C LEU A 243 -21.72 -22.00 -0.15
N GLN A 244 -20.77 -22.02 -1.09
CA GLN A 244 -19.38 -22.42 -0.87
C GLN A 244 -18.61 -21.37 -0.06
N TYR A 245 -18.87 -20.09 -0.32
CA TYR A 245 -18.19 -18.94 0.29
C TYR A 245 -19.03 -18.22 1.35
N ARG A 246 -20.13 -18.84 1.83
CA ARG A 246 -21.05 -18.26 2.82
C ARG A 246 -20.39 -17.79 4.13
N ASP A 247 -19.24 -18.37 4.45
CA ASP A 247 -18.47 -18.08 5.67
C ASP A 247 -17.20 -17.26 5.39
N ASP A 248 -16.97 -16.88 4.12
CA ASP A 248 -15.84 -16.05 3.68
C ASP A 248 -16.31 -14.60 3.50
N TYR A 249 -15.93 -13.76 4.46
CA TYR A 249 -16.38 -12.37 4.55
C TYR A 249 -15.30 -11.38 4.12
N GLU A 250 -15.70 -10.36 3.37
CA GLU A 250 -14.85 -9.20 3.08
C GLU A 250 -15.08 -8.09 4.10
N PHE A 251 -14.11 -7.86 4.98
CA PHE A 251 -14.21 -6.80 6.02
C PHE A 251 -13.54 -5.49 5.62
N ALA A 252 -12.51 -5.54 4.76
CA ALA A 252 -11.76 -4.38 4.31
C ALA A 252 -11.22 -4.56 2.89
N CYS A 253 -11.06 -3.46 2.17
CA CYS A 253 -10.41 -3.41 0.86
C CYS A 253 -9.20 -2.48 0.95
N GLY A 254 -8.07 -2.93 0.41
CA GLY A 254 -6.87 -2.12 0.27
C GLY A 254 -6.88 -1.29 -1.02
N HIS A 255 -6.27 -0.09 -0.95
CA HIS A 255 -6.01 0.79 -2.08
C HIS A 255 -4.51 0.96 -2.22
N ASN A 256 -3.94 0.57 -3.37
CA ASN A 256 -2.49 0.45 -3.61
C ASN A 256 -1.75 -0.46 -2.61
N VAL A 257 -2.49 -1.30 -1.89
CA VAL A 257 -1.96 -2.18 -0.84
C VAL A 257 -2.88 -3.39 -0.69
N SER A 258 -2.34 -4.48 -0.16
CA SER A 258 -3.16 -5.61 0.30
C SER A 258 -3.77 -5.31 1.66
N ALA A 259 -4.97 -5.83 1.93
CA ALA A 259 -5.63 -5.73 3.23
C ALA A 259 -5.73 -7.11 3.88
N LEU A 260 -5.42 -7.18 5.17
CA LEU A 260 -5.62 -8.36 6.00
C LEU A 260 -6.45 -7.93 7.21
N VAL A 261 -7.47 -8.75 7.54
CA VAL A 261 -8.28 -8.54 8.74
C VAL A 261 -8.03 -9.70 9.70
N GLN A 262 -7.64 -9.36 10.91
CA GLN A 262 -7.37 -10.31 11.98
C GLN A 262 -8.34 -10.05 13.13
N ARG A 263 -8.86 -11.13 13.70
CA ARG A 263 -9.62 -11.06 14.95
C ARG A 263 -8.63 -11.05 16.10
N GLN A 264 -8.77 -10.09 17.02
CA GLN A 264 -8.12 -10.17 18.32
C GLN A 264 -9.03 -10.98 19.24
N ASP A 265 -8.53 -12.14 19.69
CA ASP A 265 -9.17 -12.99 20.70
C ASP A 265 -8.94 -12.45 22.11
#